data_AF-A0A4J1TDU3-F1
#
_entry.id   AF-A0A4J1TDU3-F1
#
_cell.length_a   1.000
_cell.length_b   1.000
_cell.length_c   1.000
_cell.angle_alpha   90.00
_cell.angle_beta   90.00
_cell.angle_gamma   90.00
#
_symmetry.space_group_name_H-M   'P 1'
#
loop_
_entity.id
_entity.type
_entity.pdbx_description
1 polymer ?
#
loop_
_entity_poly.entity_id
_entity_poly.type
_entity_poly.pdbx_seq_one_letter_code
_entity_poly.pdbx_strand_id
1 'polypeptide(L)'
;MKRIPNLLGIYLLFYSSFLAKKFVTLHPEFPNLDLSSVETERFLMVFGLYFLASLILIIVGNILYIPQYYAYSQVEFLLCYSLDLGQVPPRRILKTSRSFMKGYKFQHFVLDLQLLPWYFLNWITFGIASFSLLPYIQCTKIMFYRAVLARKRPKA
;
A
#
# COMPACT_ATOMS: atom_id res chain seq x y z
N MET A 1 5.17 34.79 15.95
CA MET A 1 3.79 34.41 15.58
C MET A 1 3.54 32.99 16.10
N LYS A 2 2.91 32.81 17.28
CA LYS A 2 2.68 31.48 17.87
C LYS A 2 1.56 30.78 17.10
N ARG A 3 1.90 29.68 16.42
CA ARG A 3 0.95 28.85 15.67
C ARG A 3 0.03 28.18 16.68
N ILE A 4 -1.24 28.59 16.72
CA ILE A 4 -2.24 28.01 17.61
C ILE A 4 -2.31 26.51 17.30
N PRO A 5 -2.12 25.62 18.29
CA PRO A 5 -2.25 24.18 18.07
C PRO A 5 -3.69 23.86 17.65
N ASN A 6 -3.85 22.96 16.68
CA ASN A 6 -5.15 22.57 16.17
C ASN A 6 -6.01 21.97 17.30
N LEU A 7 -7.13 22.63 17.63
CA LEU A 7 -8.04 22.26 18.73
C LEU A 7 -8.53 20.81 18.60
N LEU A 8 -8.79 20.36 17.37
CA LEU A 8 -9.20 18.98 17.07
C LEU A 8 -8.10 17.97 17.45
N GLY A 9 -6.84 18.32 17.18
CA GLY A 9 -5.69 17.48 17.51
C GLY A 9 -5.49 17.35 19.00
N ILE A 10 -5.63 18.46 19.75
CA ILE A 10 -5.58 18.42 21.22
C ILE A 10 -6.70 17.53 21.76
N TYR A 11 -7.94 17.73 21.27
CA TYR A 11 -9.09 16.93 21.69
C TYR A 11 -8.88 15.42 21.43
N LEU A 12 -8.35 15.06 20.26
CA LEU A 12 -8.05 13.66 19.92
C LEU A 12 -6.99 13.04 20.85
N LEU A 13 -5.96 13.79 21.25
CA LEU A 13 -4.91 13.30 22.15
C LEU A 13 -5.42 13.08 23.57
N PHE A 14 -6.25 14.00 24.07
CA PHE A 14 -6.92 13.83 25.36
C PHE A 14 -7.89 12.65 25.32
N TYR A 15 -8.62 12.49 24.22
CA TYR A 15 -9.54 11.37 24.02
C TYR A 15 -8.82 10.01 23.97
N SER A 16 -7.67 9.91 23.28
CA SER A 16 -6.89 8.66 23.22
C SER A 16 -6.30 8.26 24.57
N SER A 17 -5.82 9.23 25.36
CA SER A 17 -5.33 9.00 26.73
C SER A 17 -6.46 8.51 27.64
N PHE A 18 -7.64 9.16 27.56
CA PHE A 18 -8.83 8.74 28.31
C PHE A 18 -9.27 7.31 27.97
N LEU A 19 -9.32 6.97 26.68
CA LEU A 19 -9.70 5.64 26.22
C LEU A 19 -8.73 4.56 26.70
N ALA A 20 -7.42 4.83 26.65
CA ALA A 20 -6.40 3.90 27.12
C ALA A 20 -6.55 3.62 28.62
N LYS A 21 -6.80 4.64 29.45
CA LYS A 21 -7.06 4.48 30.88
C LYS A 21 -8.32 3.63 31.13
N LYS A 22 -9.43 3.95 30.43
CA LYS A 22 -10.68 3.16 30.49
C LYS A 22 -10.46 1.69 30.14
N PHE A 23 -9.69 1.42 29.08
CA PHE A 23 -9.37 0.05 28.65
C PHE A 23 -8.64 -0.73 29.75
N VAL A 24 -7.59 -0.16 30.34
CA VAL A 24 -6.85 -0.83 31.43
C VAL A 24 -7.75 -1.05 32.65
N THR A 25 -8.61 -0.10 33.02
CA THR A 25 -9.55 -0.29 34.15
C THR A 25 -10.60 -1.39 33.92
N LEU A 26 -10.93 -1.69 32.66
CA LEU A 26 -11.88 -2.74 32.29
C LEU A 26 -11.26 -4.14 32.30
N HIS A 27 -9.93 -4.23 32.29
CA HIS A 27 -9.18 -5.47 32.17
C HIS A 27 -8.35 -5.71 33.44
N PRO A 28 -8.90 -6.43 34.44
CA PRO A 28 -8.23 -6.67 35.74
C PRO A 28 -7.02 -7.60 35.64
N GLU A 29 -6.78 -8.21 34.48
CA GLU A 29 -5.60 -9.05 34.20
C GLU A 29 -4.30 -8.22 34.10
N PHE A 30 -4.42 -6.91 33.86
CA PHE A 30 -3.24 -6.04 33.83
C PHE A 30 -2.71 -5.79 35.25
N PRO A 31 -1.39 -5.74 35.44
CA PRO A 31 -0.80 -5.37 36.72
C PRO A 31 -1.28 -3.97 37.13
N ASN A 32 -1.33 -3.70 38.43
CA ASN A 32 -1.70 -2.40 38.98
C ASN A 32 -0.71 -1.32 38.52
N LEU A 33 -1.00 -0.71 37.38
CA LEU A 33 -0.24 0.38 36.78
C LEU A 33 -0.73 1.70 37.39
N ASP A 34 0.19 2.56 37.82
CA ASP A 34 -0.17 3.90 38.29
C ASP A 34 -0.48 4.84 37.10
N LEU A 35 -1.71 4.73 36.59
CA LEU A 35 -2.27 5.52 35.48
C LEU A 35 -2.56 6.98 35.85
N SER A 36 -2.38 7.34 37.13
CA SER A 36 -2.58 8.69 37.65
C SER A 36 -1.31 9.53 37.62
N SER A 37 -0.14 8.88 37.50
CA SER A 37 1.14 9.55 37.39
C SER A 37 1.22 10.46 36.15
N VAL A 38 1.81 11.64 36.34
CA VAL A 38 2.02 12.63 35.25
C VAL A 38 2.88 12.05 34.13
N GLU A 39 3.81 11.15 34.46
CA GLU A 39 4.70 10.49 33.50
C GLU A 39 3.94 9.52 32.57
N THR A 40 3.03 8.71 33.11
CA THR A 40 2.21 7.80 32.30
C THR A 40 1.23 8.56 31.40
N GLU A 41 0.64 9.64 31.89
CA GLU A 41 -0.22 10.50 31.07
C GLU A 41 0.55 11.13 29.89
N ARG A 42 1.76 11.65 30.15
CA ARG A 42 2.64 12.18 29.10
C ARG A 42 3.01 11.10 28.09
N PHE A 43 3.36 9.90 28.56
CA PHE A 43 3.69 8.77 27.69
C PHE A 43 2.52 8.39 26.77
N LEU A 44 1.31 8.24 27.33
CA LEU A 44 0.11 7.87 26.56
C LEU A 44 -0.25 8.91 25.50
N MET A 45 -0.15 10.20 25.82
CA MET A 45 -0.39 11.28 24.85
C MET A 45 0.64 11.26 23.72
N VAL A 46 1.93 11.11 24.05
CA VAL A 46 3.01 11.06 23.06
C VAL A 46 2.88 9.82 22.17
N PHE A 47 2.60 8.66 22.76
CA PHE A 47 2.34 7.42 22.03
C PHE A 47 1.15 7.57 21.08
N GLY A 48 0.01 8.08 21.56
CA GLY A 48 -1.18 8.31 20.76
C GLY A 48 -0.92 9.26 19.58
N LEU A 49 -0.14 10.32 19.81
CA LEU A 49 0.29 11.23 18.74
C LEU A 49 1.11 10.52 17.67
N TYR A 50 2.16 9.79 18.06
CA TYR A 50 3.01 9.08 17.10
C TYR A 50 2.27 7.98 16.36
N PHE A 51 1.37 7.26 17.05
CA PHE A 51 0.53 6.23 16.44
C PHE A 51 -0.46 6.82 15.42
N LEU A 52 -1.13 7.92 15.73
CA LEU A 52 -2.03 8.58 14.79
C LEU A 52 -1.26 9.19 13.61
N ALA A 53 -0.11 9.82 13.88
CA ALA A 53 0.75 10.37 12.84
C ALA A 53 1.26 9.27 11.90
N SER A 54 1.67 8.12 12.44
CA SER A 54 2.13 6.99 11.62
C SER A 54 1.00 6.41 10.77
N LEU A 55 -0.22 6.28 11.31
CA LEU A 55 -1.39 5.85 10.55
C LEU A 55 -1.69 6.79 9.38
N ILE A 56 -1.67 8.10 9.62
CA ILE A 56 -1.88 9.11 8.55
C ILE A 56 -0.78 9.00 7.49
N LEU A 57 0.49 8.89 7.90
CA LEU A 57 1.61 8.73 6.96
C LEU A 57 1.50 7.45 6.14
N ILE A 58 1.07 6.34 6.74
CA ILE A 58 0.82 5.08 6.03
C ILE A 58 -0.29 5.27 4.99
N ILE A 59 -1.42 5.86 5.37
CA ILE A 59 -2.55 6.06 4.45
C ILE A 59 -2.15 6.98 3.28
N VAL A 60 -1.58 8.14 3.58
CA VAL A 60 -1.15 9.11 2.56
C VAL A 60 -0.04 8.52 1.68
N GLY A 61 0.92 7.82 2.29
CA GLY A 61 1.98 7.12 1.60
C GLY A 61 1.45 6.08 0.62
N ASN A 62 0.48 5.26 1.03
CA ASN A 62 -0.15 4.26 0.16
C ASN A 62 -0.97 4.89 -0.97
N ILE A 63 -1.75 5.93 -0.70
CA ILE A 63 -2.52 6.65 -1.72
C ILE A 63 -1.61 7.22 -2.81
N LEU A 64 -0.42 7.71 -2.44
CA LEU A 64 0.57 8.21 -3.39
C LEU A 64 1.34 7.08 -4.09
N TYR A 65 1.68 6.02 -3.35
CA TYR A 65 2.48 4.90 -3.82
C TYR A 65 1.75 4.03 -4.83
N ILE A 66 0.51 3.62 -4.53
CA ILE A 66 -0.26 2.65 -5.35
C ILE A 66 -0.40 3.10 -6.81
N PRO A 67 -0.82 4.35 -7.13
CA PRO A 67 -0.94 4.79 -8.51
C PRO A 67 0.40 4.87 -9.26
N GLN A 68 1.50 5.04 -8.53
CA GLN A 68 2.86 5.10 -9.07
C GLN A 68 3.42 3.70 -9.32
N TYR A 69 3.19 2.77 -8.39
CA TYR A 69 3.47 1.35 -8.55
C TYR A 69 2.82 0.81 -9.83
N TYR A 70 1.52 1.07 -10.01
CA TYR A 70 0.81 0.64 -11.22
C TYR A 70 1.27 1.33 -12.49
N ALA A 71 1.77 2.56 -12.42
CA ALA A 71 2.27 3.28 -13.59
C ALA A 71 3.53 2.65 -14.18
N TYR A 72 4.32 1.91 -13.39
CA TYR A 72 5.55 1.26 -13.83
C TYR A 72 5.46 -0.27 -13.92
N SER A 73 4.31 -0.85 -13.61
CA SER A 73 4.06 -2.30 -13.69
C SER A 73 4.43 -2.95 -15.04
N GLN A 74 4.41 -2.19 -16.14
CA GLN A 74 4.65 -2.71 -17.49
C GLN A 74 6.10 -2.52 -17.97
N VAL A 75 6.98 -1.94 -17.16
CA VAL A 75 8.37 -1.66 -17.54
C VAL A 75 9.11 -2.95 -17.91
N GLU A 76 8.89 -4.04 -17.17
CA GLU A 76 9.55 -5.33 -17.42
C GLU A 76 9.19 -5.88 -18.81
N PHE A 77 7.90 -5.91 -19.16
CA PHE A 77 7.46 -6.39 -20.48
C PHE A 77 7.96 -5.51 -21.63
N LEU A 78 7.95 -4.19 -21.46
CA LEU A 78 8.47 -3.25 -22.44
C LEU A 78 10.00 -3.37 -22.61
N LEU A 79 10.71 -3.67 -21.52
CA LEU A 79 12.16 -3.87 -21.55
C LEU A 79 12.51 -5.14 -22.35
N CYS A 80 11.88 -6.28 -22.05
CA CYS A 80 12.07 -7.52 -22.81
C CYS A 80 11.82 -7.29 -24.31
N TYR A 81 10.68 -6.69 -24.66
CA TYR A 81 10.36 -6.40 -26.06
C TYR A 81 11.36 -5.45 -26.74
N SER A 82 11.92 -4.49 -25.99
CA SER A 82 12.93 -3.59 -26.55
C SER A 82 14.28 -4.26 -26.78
N LEU A 83 14.64 -5.27 -26.00
CA LEU A 83 15.87 -6.04 -26.23
C LEU A 83 15.78 -6.85 -27.54
N ASP A 84 14.59 -7.35 -27.87
CA ASP A 84 14.34 -8.11 -29.10
C ASP A 84 14.38 -7.24 -30.37
N LEU A 85 14.03 -5.94 -30.27
CA LEU A 85 13.94 -5.00 -31.40
C LEU A 85 15.17 -4.08 -31.55
N GLY A 86 16.09 -4.09 -30.59
CA GLY A 86 17.26 -3.21 -30.52
C GLY A 86 17.17 -2.17 -29.41
N GLN A 87 18.32 -1.77 -28.85
CA GLN A 87 18.42 -1.01 -27.60
C GLN A 87 17.63 0.32 -27.63
N VAL A 88 16.52 0.38 -26.88
CA VAL A 88 15.75 1.59 -26.63
C VAL A 88 16.26 2.26 -25.34
N PRO A 89 16.43 3.59 -25.30
CA PRO A 89 16.89 4.27 -24.09
C PRO A 89 15.93 4.02 -22.90
N PRO A 90 16.45 3.69 -21.69
CA PRO A 90 15.62 3.34 -20.53
C PRO A 90 14.58 4.39 -20.16
N ARG A 91 14.93 5.68 -20.32
CA ARG A 91 14.02 6.81 -20.07
C ARG A 91 12.77 6.77 -20.95
N ARG A 92 12.88 6.28 -22.19
CA ARG A 92 11.74 6.14 -23.11
C ARG A 92 10.82 5.00 -22.64
N ILE A 93 11.38 3.88 -22.19
CA ILE A 93 10.62 2.73 -21.65
C ILE A 93 9.77 3.16 -20.46
N LEU A 94 10.35 3.89 -19.51
CA LEU A 94 9.63 4.40 -18.33
C LEU A 94 8.47 5.34 -18.69
N LYS A 95 8.70 6.26 -19.63
CA LYS A 95 7.65 7.17 -20.12
C LYS A 95 6.54 6.41 -20.85
N THR A 96 6.92 5.43 -21.67
CA THR A 96 5.97 4.58 -22.39
C THR A 96 5.11 3.79 -21.42
N SER A 97 5.69 3.13 -20.41
CA SER A 97 4.94 2.38 -19.39
C SER A 97 3.91 3.26 -18.67
N ARG A 98 4.32 4.46 -18.23
CA ARG A 98 3.42 5.43 -17.56
C ARG A 98 2.27 5.89 -18.47
N SER A 99 2.53 6.15 -19.74
CA SER A 99 1.51 6.55 -20.72
C SER A 99 0.59 5.38 -21.08
N PHE A 100 1.14 4.17 -21.17
CA PHE A 100 0.43 2.94 -21.46
C PHE A 100 -0.58 2.62 -20.35
N MET A 101 -0.19 2.77 -19.08
CA MET A 101 -1.07 2.51 -17.94
C MET A 101 -2.11 3.61 -17.65
N LYS A 102 -2.07 4.75 -18.33
CA LYS A 102 -3.08 5.81 -18.16
C LYS A 102 -4.46 5.30 -18.58
N GLY A 103 -5.42 5.32 -17.64
CA GLY A 103 -6.79 4.78 -17.82
C GLY A 103 -6.96 3.32 -17.41
N TYR A 104 -5.87 2.56 -17.20
CA TYR A 104 -5.88 1.13 -16.92
C TYR A 104 -5.44 0.76 -15.50
N LYS A 105 -5.04 1.74 -14.68
CA LYS A 105 -4.55 1.53 -13.30
C LYS A 105 -5.57 0.80 -12.41
N PHE A 106 -6.85 1.20 -12.47
CA PHE A 106 -7.89 0.57 -11.66
C PHE A 106 -8.17 -0.86 -12.10
N GLN A 107 -8.09 -1.16 -13.40
CA GLN A 107 -8.26 -2.51 -13.92
C GLN A 107 -7.11 -3.43 -13.46
N HIS A 108 -5.89 -2.91 -13.37
CA HIS A 108 -4.76 -3.64 -12.79
C HIS A 108 -4.93 -3.85 -11.27
N PHE A 109 -5.49 -2.88 -10.55
CA PHE A 109 -5.84 -3.06 -9.13
C PHE A 109 -6.87 -4.18 -8.92
N VAL A 110 -7.91 -4.21 -9.74
CA VAL A 110 -8.91 -5.31 -9.70
C VAL A 110 -8.25 -6.65 -10.04
N LEU A 111 -7.33 -6.68 -10.99
CA LEU A 111 -6.57 -7.90 -11.31
C LEU A 111 -5.77 -8.40 -10.11
N ASP A 112 -5.07 -7.50 -9.40
CA ASP A 112 -4.33 -7.90 -8.20
C ASP A 112 -5.26 -8.39 -7.08
N LEU A 113 -6.45 -7.80 -6.95
CA LEU A 113 -7.46 -8.27 -5.99
C LEU A 113 -7.94 -9.70 -6.32
N GLN A 114 -8.10 -10.02 -7.62
CA GLN A 114 -8.40 -11.38 -8.06
C GLN A 114 -7.24 -12.35 -7.83
N LEU A 115 -6.00 -11.84 -7.82
CA LEU A 115 -4.82 -12.64 -7.53
C LEU A 115 -4.54 -12.81 -6.03
N LEU A 116 -5.16 -11.98 -5.18
CA LEU A 116 -4.98 -12.00 -3.72
C LEU A 116 -5.21 -13.37 -3.07
N PRO A 117 -6.24 -14.16 -3.43
CA PRO A 117 -6.45 -15.50 -2.87
C PRO A 117 -5.29 -16.45 -3.16
N TRP A 118 -4.65 -16.33 -4.33
CA TRP A 118 -3.51 -17.17 -4.69
C TRP A 118 -2.27 -16.83 -3.86
N TYR A 119 -2.04 -15.54 -3.59
CA TYR A 119 -0.98 -15.12 -2.67
C TYR A 119 -1.24 -15.62 -1.24
N PHE A 120 -2.50 -15.60 -0.80
CA PHE A 120 -2.90 -16.14 0.50
C PHE A 120 -2.70 -17.66 0.59
N LEU A 121 -3.06 -18.40 -0.47
CA LEU A 121 -2.79 -19.84 -0.58
C LEU A 121 -1.29 -20.14 -0.53
N ASN A 122 -0.48 -19.34 -1.23
CA ASN A 122 0.97 -19.47 -1.19
C ASN A 122 1.52 -19.26 0.23
N TRP A 123 0.96 -18.31 0.98
CA TRP A 123 1.34 -18.07 2.38
C TRP A 123 1.02 -19.26 3.28
N ILE A 124 -0.19 -19.83 3.17
CA ILE A 124 -0.63 -20.99 3.98
C ILE A 124 0.24 -22.22 3.70
N THR A 125 0.63 -22.41 2.44
CA THR A 125 1.48 -23.55 2.03
C THR A 125 2.97 -23.32 2.29
N PHE A 126 3.33 -22.26 3.03
CA PHE A 126 4.72 -21.85 3.29
C PHE A 126 5.57 -21.76 2.01
N GLY A 127 4.96 -21.33 0.91
CA GLY A 127 5.62 -21.15 -0.37
C GLY A 127 5.68 -22.41 -1.25
N ILE A 128 5.18 -23.56 -0.84
CA ILE A 128 5.21 -24.77 -1.68
C ILE A 128 4.35 -24.60 -2.94
N ALA A 129 3.18 -23.95 -2.82
CA ALA A 129 2.31 -23.70 -3.97
C ALA A 129 2.93 -22.75 -5.01
N SER A 130 3.99 -22.00 -4.67
CA SER A 130 4.62 -21.03 -5.58
C SER A 130 5.09 -21.66 -6.89
N PHE A 131 5.51 -22.92 -6.89
CA PHE A 131 5.97 -23.60 -8.10
C PHE A 131 4.91 -23.60 -9.22
N SER A 132 3.64 -23.82 -8.86
CA SER A 132 2.53 -23.80 -9.82
C SER A 132 1.88 -22.41 -9.94
N LEU A 133 1.89 -21.61 -8.85
CA LEU A 133 1.24 -20.29 -8.83
C LEU A 133 2.04 -19.22 -9.58
N LEU A 134 3.37 -19.27 -9.54
CA LEU A 134 4.21 -18.31 -10.24
C LEU A 134 3.92 -18.25 -11.75
N PRO A 135 3.96 -19.37 -12.52
CA PRO A 135 3.65 -19.31 -13.94
C PRO A 135 2.22 -18.84 -14.21
N TYR A 136 1.26 -19.22 -13.36
CA TYR A 136 -0.13 -18.76 -13.46
C TYR A 136 -0.27 -17.23 -13.30
N ILE A 137 0.36 -16.66 -12.27
CA ILE A 137 0.38 -15.21 -12.02
C ILE A 137 1.05 -14.48 -13.18
N GLN A 138 2.18 -14.97 -13.68
CA GLN A 138 2.92 -14.33 -14.78
C GLN A 138 2.13 -14.37 -16.09
N CYS A 139 1.52 -15.51 -16.43
CA CYS A 139 0.63 -15.63 -17.58
C CYS A 139 -0.53 -14.62 -17.50
N THR A 140 -1.13 -14.48 -16.31
CA THR A 140 -2.23 -13.52 -16.10
C THR A 140 -1.80 -12.08 -16.36
N LYS A 141 -0.60 -11.69 -15.87
CA LYS A 141 -0.02 -10.35 -16.12
C LYS A 141 0.28 -10.12 -17.60
N ILE A 142 0.83 -11.12 -18.30
CA ILE A 142 1.08 -11.05 -19.75
C ILE A 142 -0.23 -10.87 -20.53
N MET A 143 -1.28 -11.62 -20.15
CA MET A 143 -2.59 -11.50 -20.79
C MET A 143 -3.21 -10.13 -20.57
N PHE A 144 -3.07 -9.55 -19.38
CA PHE A 144 -3.46 -8.17 -19.12
C PHE A 144 -2.71 -7.19 -20.04
N TYR A 145 -1.38 -7.28 -20.11
CA TYR A 145 -0.57 -6.44 -21.00
C TYR A 145 -1.05 -6.52 -22.46
N ARG A 146 -1.27 -7.73 -22.98
CA ARG A 146 -1.77 -7.96 -24.34
C ARG A 146 -3.17 -7.37 -24.56
N ALA A 147 -4.06 -7.50 -23.58
CA ALA A 147 -5.41 -6.95 -23.65
C ALA A 147 -5.40 -5.42 -23.70
N VAL A 148 -4.56 -4.75 -22.89
CA VAL A 148 -4.40 -3.30 -22.92
C VAL A 148 -3.79 -2.85 -24.25
N LEU A 149 -2.80 -3.58 -24.77
CA LEU A 149 -2.17 -3.29 -26.05
C LEU A 149 -3.18 -3.39 -27.21
N ALA A 150 -4.00 -4.44 -27.23
CA ALA A 150 -5.03 -4.64 -28.24
C ALA A 150 -6.08 -3.52 -28.25
N ARG A 151 -6.45 -2.99 -27.08
CA ARG A 151 -7.40 -1.87 -26.96
C ARG A 151 -6.81 -0.52 -27.42
N LYS A 152 -5.50 -0.34 -27.31
CA LYS A 152 -4.82 0.90 -27.72
C LYS A 152 -4.41 0.92 -29.19
N ARG A 153 -4.24 -0.24 -29.82
CA ARG A 153 -4.07 -0.29 -31.28
C ARG A 153 -5.39 0.15 -31.92
N PRO A 154 -5.39 1.15 -32.82
CA PRO A 154 -6.59 1.44 -33.60
C PRO A 154 -6.97 0.15 -34.34
N LYS A 155 -8.27 -0.18 -34.35
CA LYS A 155 -8.77 -1.23 -35.24
C LYS A 155 -8.43 -0.78 -36.66
N ALA A 156 -7.55 -1.51 -37.32
CA ALA A 156 -7.25 -1.33 -38.74
C ALA A 156 -8.51 -1.64 -39.57
#